data_AF-A0A0U5GTB2-F1
#
_entry.id   AF-A0A0U5GTB2-F1
#
_cell.length_a   1.000
_cell.length_b   1.000
_cell.length_c   1.000
_cell.angle_alpha   90.00
_cell.angle_beta   90.00
_cell.angle_gamma   90.00
#
_symmetry.space_group_name_H-M   'P 1'
#
loop_
_entity.id
_entity.type
_entity.pdbx_description
1 polymer ?
#
loop_
_entity_poly.entity_id
_entity_poly.type
_entity_poly.pdbx_seq_one_letter_code
_entity_poly.pdbx_strand_id
1 'polypeptide(L)'
;MQSIWEDARTGKLTEKRLLDHMMEDPESLDGPDTTGTTPLGHALKASKASVVELLMKNTADPDTLSEGLTPTYLAVIAPDNSERLLQLLLGRNPKTLDAPVPLKKNETPLMAAIAVARNPRIVKQLVEAGASLDKTNGDGKSARRLVDLLPEEEKKETLDAGVFIHYVSANELAVLREPVAAGGTIVIQAPFMIDDAPRNRAEAGIDLMYLDSSTGDASDEESFDMPLQMTIDRVDRAIECKSKQAYRGYQGRTTLKPQPWLGQQNLTLSVEIAEDEFVVYANGRKTGGVRRAIKAPITHINYWTLFAGMAPIMGDRLTVTTYRDSSLVP
;
A
#
# COMPACT_ATOMS: atom_id res chain seq x y z
N MET A 1 41.94 -12.31 -12.77
CA MET A 1 40.56 -12.84 -12.69
C MET A 1 39.60 -11.76 -13.14
N GLN A 2 38.45 -12.11 -13.74
CA GLN A 2 37.39 -11.12 -13.95
C GLN A 2 36.79 -10.80 -12.57
N SER A 3 36.53 -9.54 -12.27
CA SER A 3 36.00 -9.13 -10.96
C SER A 3 34.55 -9.53 -10.79
N ILE A 4 34.08 -9.63 -9.53
CA ILE A 4 32.68 -9.90 -9.19
C ILE A 4 31.71 -8.92 -9.90
N TRP A 5 32.09 -7.64 -10.00
CA TRP A 5 31.32 -6.60 -10.68
C TRP A 5 31.17 -6.86 -12.18
N GLU A 6 32.24 -7.26 -12.86
CA GLU A 6 32.22 -7.55 -14.30
C GLU A 6 31.46 -8.84 -14.60
N ASP A 7 31.60 -9.86 -13.75
CA ASP A 7 30.82 -11.09 -13.83
C ASP A 7 29.32 -10.81 -13.61
N ALA A 8 28.98 -9.93 -12.67
CA ALA A 8 27.61 -9.51 -12.41
C ALA A 8 27.01 -8.72 -13.59
N ARG A 9 27.78 -7.77 -14.15
CA ARG A 9 27.39 -6.96 -15.32
C ARG A 9 27.16 -7.82 -16.57
N THR A 10 28.05 -8.78 -16.82
CA THR A 10 28.00 -9.61 -18.03
C THR A 10 27.05 -10.80 -17.93
N GLY A 11 26.55 -11.13 -16.73
CA GLY A 11 25.70 -12.29 -16.51
C GLY A 11 26.47 -13.61 -16.35
N LYS A 12 27.80 -13.56 -16.18
CA LYS A 12 28.68 -14.73 -16.06
C LYS A 12 28.95 -15.15 -14.62
N LEU A 13 28.35 -14.45 -13.65
CA LEU A 13 28.43 -14.81 -12.24
C LEU A 13 27.64 -16.11 -12.01
N THR A 14 28.35 -17.17 -11.64
CA THR A 14 27.78 -18.45 -11.21
C THR A 14 27.95 -18.58 -9.70
N GLU A 15 27.20 -19.48 -9.06
CA GLU A 15 27.34 -19.74 -7.62
C GLU A 15 28.79 -20.06 -7.23
N LYS A 16 29.47 -20.90 -8.01
CA LYS A 16 30.90 -21.19 -7.80
C LYS A 16 31.75 -19.91 -7.83
N ARG A 17 31.60 -19.08 -8.86
CA ARG A 17 32.39 -17.84 -9.00
C ARG A 17 32.07 -16.85 -7.89
N LEU A 18 30.82 -16.74 -7.49
CA LEU A 18 30.40 -15.90 -6.38
C LEU A 18 31.08 -16.35 -5.08
N LEU A 19 31.08 -17.65 -4.79
CA LEU A 19 31.77 -18.19 -3.62
C LEU A 19 33.29 -17.99 -3.69
N ASP A 20 33.90 -18.18 -4.86
CA ASP A 20 35.33 -17.91 -5.07
C ASP A 20 35.65 -16.43 -4.74
N HIS A 21 34.85 -15.47 -5.22
CA HIS A 21 35.01 -14.04 -4.91
C HIS A 21 34.83 -13.73 -3.42
N MET A 22 33.80 -14.31 -2.78
CA MET A 22 33.56 -14.12 -1.34
C MET A 22 34.63 -14.74 -0.45
N MET A 23 35.34 -15.79 -0.93
CA MET A 23 36.48 -16.37 -0.23
C MET A 23 37.74 -15.51 -0.34
N GLU A 24 37.94 -14.86 -1.50
CA GLU A 24 39.05 -13.92 -1.70
C GLU A 24 38.83 -12.62 -0.92
N ASP A 25 37.60 -12.12 -0.92
CA ASP A 25 37.18 -10.92 -0.19
C ASP A 25 35.75 -11.09 0.34
N PRO A 26 35.56 -11.32 1.65
CA PRO A 26 34.23 -11.49 2.26
C PRO A 26 33.29 -10.29 2.09
N GLU A 27 33.83 -9.08 1.90
CA GLU A 27 33.03 -7.86 1.72
C GLU A 27 32.63 -7.65 0.25
N SER A 28 33.15 -8.46 -0.68
CA SER A 28 32.94 -8.28 -2.12
C SER A 28 31.48 -8.40 -2.57
N LEU A 29 30.62 -9.08 -1.81
CA LEU A 29 29.20 -9.29 -2.15
C LEU A 29 28.42 -7.99 -2.30
N ASP A 30 28.64 -7.06 -1.36
CA ASP A 30 28.00 -5.73 -1.32
C ASP A 30 29.00 -4.59 -1.55
N GLY A 31 30.30 -4.91 -1.57
CA GLY A 31 31.39 -3.96 -1.78
C GLY A 31 31.30 -3.26 -3.14
N PRO A 32 31.32 -1.91 -3.20
CA PRO A 32 31.31 -1.19 -4.46
C PRO A 32 32.68 -1.22 -5.16
N ASP A 33 32.66 -1.11 -6.49
CA ASP A 33 33.87 -0.87 -7.27
C ASP A 33 34.38 0.58 -7.14
N THR A 34 35.41 0.93 -7.91
CA THR A 34 35.99 2.29 -7.91
C THR A 34 35.04 3.39 -8.38
N THR A 35 33.92 3.06 -9.03
CA THR A 35 32.89 4.04 -9.41
C THR A 35 31.79 4.17 -8.34
N GLY A 36 31.81 3.33 -7.31
CA GLY A 36 30.76 3.27 -6.31
C GLY A 36 29.63 2.30 -6.69
N THR A 37 29.81 1.44 -7.69
CA THR A 37 28.77 0.49 -8.13
C THR A 37 28.97 -0.88 -7.47
N THR A 38 27.96 -1.40 -6.78
CA THR A 38 27.98 -2.74 -6.17
C THR A 38 27.76 -3.84 -7.20
N PRO A 39 28.06 -5.13 -6.91
CA PRO A 39 27.75 -6.23 -7.82
C PRO A 39 26.25 -6.28 -8.16
N LEU A 40 25.40 -6.04 -7.16
CA LEU A 40 23.96 -5.91 -7.34
C LEU A 40 23.61 -4.73 -8.26
N GLY A 41 24.24 -3.57 -8.06
CA GLY A 41 24.07 -2.40 -8.92
C GLY A 41 24.41 -2.66 -10.39
N HIS A 42 25.52 -3.36 -10.65
CA HIS A 42 25.91 -3.79 -12.00
C HIS A 42 24.89 -4.76 -12.61
N ALA A 43 24.41 -5.74 -11.84
CA ALA A 43 23.41 -6.70 -12.28
C ALA A 43 22.06 -6.03 -12.63
N LEU A 44 21.63 -5.06 -11.81
CA LEU A 44 20.40 -4.28 -12.02
C LEU A 44 20.50 -3.40 -13.27
N LYS A 45 21.57 -2.62 -13.42
CA LYS A 45 21.81 -1.76 -14.59
C LYS A 45 21.89 -2.55 -15.89
N ALA A 46 22.45 -3.77 -15.84
CA ALA A 46 22.58 -4.66 -17.00
C ALA A 46 21.40 -5.63 -17.18
N SER A 47 20.32 -5.45 -16.40
CA SER A 47 19.08 -6.23 -16.45
C SER A 47 19.25 -7.75 -16.27
N LYS A 48 20.26 -8.17 -15.50
CA LYS A 48 20.63 -9.58 -15.29
C LYS A 48 19.83 -10.21 -14.15
N ALA A 49 18.56 -10.51 -14.40
CA ALA A 49 17.66 -11.08 -13.38
C ALA A 49 18.19 -12.37 -12.72
N SER A 50 18.85 -13.25 -13.48
CA SER A 50 19.48 -14.47 -12.94
C SER A 50 20.61 -14.18 -11.95
N VAL A 51 21.41 -13.14 -12.22
CA VAL A 51 22.48 -12.70 -11.33
C VAL A 51 21.90 -12.03 -10.09
N VAL A 52 20.89 -11.17 -10.25
CA VAL A 52 20.19 -10.55 -9.10
C VAL A 52 19.61 -11.63 -8.20
N GLU A 53 18.94 -12.63 -8.77
CA GLU A 53 18.40 -13.75 -7.99
C GLU A 53 19.52 -14.53 -7.26
N LEU A 54 20.66 -14.77 -7.92
CA LEU A 54 21.81 -15.44 -7.31
C LEU A 54 22.39 -14.63 -6.13
N LEU A 55 22.60 -13.33 -6.31
CA LEU A 55 23.10 -12.43 -5.27
C LEU A 55 22.12 -12.37 -4.08
N MET A 56 20.83 -12.22 -4.36
CA MET A 56 19.77 -12.22 -3.34
C MET A 56 19.71 -13.54 -2.57
N LYS A 57 19.89 -14.69 -3.22
CA LYS A 57 19.94 -16.01 -2.55
C LYS A 57 21.13 -16.12 -1.60
N ASN A 58 22.22 -15.43 -1.90
CA ASN A 58 23.44 -15.40 -1.09
C ASN A 58 23.49 -14.19 -0.16
N THR A 59 22.34 -13.66 0.25
CA THR A 59 22.20 -12.61 1.28
C THR A 59 22.79 -11.25 0.94
N ALA A 60 22.96 -10.92 -0.35
CA ALA A 60 23.28 -9.55 -0.76
C ALA A 60 22.25 -8.57 -0.21
N ASP A 61 22.70 -7.44 0.34
CA ASP A 61 21.82 -6.47 0.99
C ASP A 61 21.02 -5.69 -0.07
N PRO A 62 19.67 -5.79 -0.08
CA PRO A 62 18.83 -5.09 -1.04
C PRO A 62 18.80 -3.57 -0.85
N ASP A 63 19.39 -3.03 0.23
CA ASP A 63 19.41 -1.61 0.55
C ASP A 63 20.79 -0.95 0.28
N THR A 64 21.83 -1.72 -0.07
CA THR A 64 23.17 -1.13 -0.30
C THR A 64 23.17 -0.23 -1.54
N LEU A 65 23.55 1.03 -1.32
CA LEU A 65 23.55 2.05 -2.37
C LEU A 65 24.59 1.75 -3.45
N SER A 66 24.21 1.97 -4.69
CA SER A 66 25.10 1.90 -5.84
C SER A 66 25.09 3.25 -6.56
N GLU A 67 26.22 3.94 -6.58
CA GLU A 67 26.36 5.32 -7.09
C GLU A 67 25.36 6.30 -6.47
N GLY A 68 25.04 6.13 -5.18
CA GLY A 68 24.07 6.95 -4.47
C GLY A 68 22.60 6.71 -4.86
N LEU A 69 22.32 5.67 -5.66
CA LEU A 69 20.98 5.20 -5.98
C LEU A 69 20.65 3.97 -5.15
N THR A 70 19.39 3.83 -4.72
CA THR A 70 18.93 2.60 -4.07
C THR A 70 18.79 1.48 -5.10
N PRO A 71 19.00 0.21 -4.71
CA PRO A 71 18.75 -0.92 -5.61
C PRO A 71 17.31 -0.94 -6.14
N THR A 72 16.31 -0.60 -5.31
CA THR A 72 14.91 -0.48 -5.76
C THR A 72 14.75 0.58 -6.84
N TYR A 73 15.38 1.76 -6.68
CA TYR A 73 15.35 2.79 -7.72
C TYR A 73 16.00 2.29 -9.02
N LEU A 74 17.16 1.63 -8.93
CA LEU A 74 17.86 1.06 -10.09
C LEU A 74 17.02 0.00 -10.83
N ALA A 75 16.30 -0.86 -10.11
CA ALA A 75 15.41 -1.85 -10.72
C ALA A 75 14.25 -1.22 -11.49
N VAL A 76 13.68 -0.14 -10.95
CA VAL A 76 12.58 0.61 -11.57
C VAL A 76 12.99 1.20 -12.92
N ILE A 77 14.20 1.77 -13.00
CA ILE A 77 14.71 2.41 -14.22
C ILE A 77 15.55 1.47 -15.10
N ALA A 78 15.59 0.17 -14.79
CA ALA A 78 16.33 -0.80 -15.57
C ALA A 78 15.73 -0.89 -17.00
N PRO A 79 16.56 -0.96 -18.05
CA PRO A 79 16.08 -0.92 -19.43
C PRO A 79 15.27 -2.16 -19.84
N ASP A 80 15.52 -3.30 -19.18
CA ASP A 80 14.85 -4.58 -19.43
C ASP A 80 14.59 -5.29 -18.11
N ASN A 81 13.62 -6.21 -18.08
CA ASN A 81 13.29 -7.04 -16.91
C ASN A 81 12.95 -6.27 -15.63
N SER A 82 12.69 -4.97 -15.69
CA SER A 82 12.44 -4.11 -14.53
C SER A 82 11.36 -4.65 -13.59
N GLU A 83 10.26 -5.19 -14.13
CA GLU A 83 9.23 -5.89 -13.34
C GLU A 83 9.78 -7.08 -12.55
N ARG A 84 10.61 -7.94 -13.16
CA ARG A 84 11.19 -9.11 -12.50
C ARG A 84 12.28 -8.73 -11.50
N LEU A 85 13.10 -7.73 -11.85
CA LEU A 85 14.17 -7.22 -10.98
C LEU A 85 13.57 -6.58 -9.73
N LEU A 86 12.50 -5.81 -9.89
CA LEU A 86 11.78 -5.20 -8.77
C LEU A 86 11.16 -6.28 -7.88
N GLN A 87 10.47 -7.28 -8.44
CA GLN A 87 9.95 -8.41 -7.65
C GLN A 87 11.02 -9.11 -6.80
N LEU A 88 12.21 -9.35 -7.39
CA LEU A 88 13.32 -9.99 -6.68
C LEU A 88 13.79 -9.15 -5.48
N LEU A 89 13.84 -7.83 -5.63
CA LEU A 89 14.21 -6.91 -4.55
C LEU A 89 13.12 -6.80 -3.49
N LEU A 90 11.88 -6.58 -3.91
CA LEU A 90 10.74 -6.43 -2.99
C LEU A 90 10.54 -7.68 -2.13
N GLY A 91 10.80 -8.87 -2.66
CA GLY A 91 10.79 -10.13 -1.90
C GLY A 91 11.82 -10.21 -0.76
N ARG A 92 12.73 -9.23 -0.64
CA ARG A 92 13.65 -9.07 0.49
C ARG A 92 13.24 -7.98 1.48
N ASN A 93 12.06 -7.36 1.31
CA ASN A 93 11.53 -6.29 2.14
C ASN A 93 12.53 -5.13 2.36
N PRO A 94 12.94 -4.44 1.29
CA PRO A 94 13.94 -3.37 1.37
C PRO A 94 13.43 -2.23 2.25
N LYS A 95 14.26 -1.77 3.19
CA LYS A 95 13.93 -0.63 4.06
C LYS A 95 13.96 0.70 3.31
N THR A 96 14.60 0.71 2.13
CA THR A 96 14.77 1.88 1.28
C THR A 96 13.69 2.04 0.19
N LEU A 97 12.58 1.32 0.30
CA LEU A 97 11.45 1.37 -0.66
C LEU A 97 11.01 2.81 -0.99
N ASP A 98 10.93 3.67 0.02
CA ASP A 98 10.54 5.09 -0.10
C ASP A 98 11.70 6.05 0.19
N ALA A 99 12.94 5.58 0.10
CA ALA A 99 14.09 6.45 0.32
C ALA A 99 14.16 7.50 -0.81
N PRO A 100 14.25 8.80 -0.47
CA PRO A 100 14.47 9.83 -1.47
C PRO A 100 15.87 9.67 -2.05
N VAL A 101 15.99 9.80 -3.36
CA VAL A 101 17.28 9.72 -4.06
C VAL A 101 17.81 11.13 -4.34
N PRO A 102 18.84 11.63 -3.61
CA PRO A 102 19.28 13.03 -3.73
C PRO A 102 19.75 13.41 -5.12
N LEU A 103 20.46 12.51 -5.80
CA LEU A 103 20.95 12.70 -7.17
C LEU A 103 19.83 12.81 -8.22
N LYS A 104 18.59 12.47 -7.83
CA LYS A 104 17.39 12.51 -8.66
C LYS A 104 16.36 13.47 -8.05
N LYS A 105 16.83 14.61 -7.55
CA LYS A 105 15.99 15.62 -6.89
C LYS A 105 15.10 15.02 -5.78
N ASN A 106 15.62 14.12 -4.97
CA ASN A 106 14.86 13.42 -3.92
C ASN A 106 13.63 12.65 -4.43
N GLU A 107 13.62 12.20 -5.69
CA GLU A 107 12.59 11.29 -6.18
C GLU A 107 12.61 9.96 -5.41
N THR A 108 11.43 9.43 -5.12
CA THR A 108 11.28 8.06 -4.63
C THR A 108 11.22 7.08 -5.80
N PRO A 109 11.45 5.78 -5.57
CA PRO A 109 11.27 4.76 -6.60
C PRO A 109 9.88 4.80 -7.25
N LEU A 110 8.81 5.11 -6.49
CA LEU A 110 7.45 5.22 -7.02
C LEU A 110 7.31 6.40 -7.99
N MET A 111 7.92 7.54 -7.69
CA MET A 111 7.93 8.69 -8.60
C MET A 111 8.69 8.36 -9.89
N ALA A 112 9.82 7.66 -9.80
CA ALA A 112 10.56 7.20 -10.98
C ALA A 112 9.74 6.20 -11.82
N ALA A 113 8.96 5.33 -11.18
CA ALA A 113 8.07 4.40 -11.90
C ALA A 113 7.01 5.14 -12.73
N ILE A 114 6.49 6.25 -12.19
CA ILE A 114 5.48 7.09 -12.85
C ILE A 114 6.10 7.97 -13.94
N ALA A 115 7.19 8.67 -13.63
CA ALA A 115 7.74 9.72 -14.49
C ALA A 115 8.78 9.22 -15.50
N VAL A 116 9.52 8.15 -15.17
CA VAL A 116 10.62 7.64 -15.99
C VAL A 116 10.25 6.31 -16.63
N ALA A 117 9.89 5.30 -15.83
CA ALA A 117 9.58 3.98 -16.35
C ALA A 117 8.24 3.93 -17.09
N ARG A 118 7.28 4.78 -16.68
CA ARG A 118 5.91 4.87 -17.22
C ARG A 118 5.27 3.50 -17.37
N ASN A 119 5.51 2.61 -16.40
CA ASN A 119 5.04 1.24 -16.41
C ASN A 119 4.06 1.02 -15.23
N PRO A 120 2.75 0.90 -15.51
CA PRO A 120 1.72 0.68 -14.49
C PRO A 120 1.99 -0.54 -13.61
N ARG A 121 2.62 -1.60 -14.13
CA ARG A 121 2.92 -2.80 -13.34
C ARG A 121 4.03 -2.57 -12.31
N ILE A 122 5.00 -1.71 -12.62
CA ILE A 122 6.04 -1.31 -11.66
C ILE A 122 5.43 -0.39 -10.60
N VAL A 123 4.59 0.57 -11.01
CA VAL A 123 3.83 1.42 -10.09
C VAL A 123 3.03 0.56 -9.13
N LYS A 124 2.32 -0.45 -9.66
CA LYS A 124 1.55 -1.43 -8.89
C LYS A 124 2.42 -2.12 -7.85
N GLN A 125 3.52 -2.76 -8.25
CA GLN A 125 4.42 -3.48 -7.34
C GLN A 125 4.96 -2.60 -6.20
N LEU A 126 5.29 -1.34 -6.48
CA LEU A 126 5.79 -0.42 -5.45
C LEU A 126 4.69 0.00 -4.47
N VAL A 127 3.49 0.31 -4.97
CA VAL A 127 2.34 0.66 -4.10
C VAL A 127 1.94 -0.52 -3.23
N GLU A 128 1.94 -1.74 -3.78
CA GLU A 128 1.70 -3.00 -3.05
C GLU A 128 2.71 -3.22 -1.94
N ALA A 129 3.98 -2.88 -2.17
CA ALA A 129 5.03 -2.96 -1.18
C ALA A 129 4.93 -1.85 -0.09
N GLY A 130 3.96 -0.94 -0.19
CA GLY A 130 3.72 0.13 0.76
C GLY A 130 4.42 1.45 0.43
N ALA A 131 4.81 1.67 -0.83
CA ALA A 131 5.43 2.94 -1.23
C ALA A 131 4.48 4.13 -1.06
N SER A 132 4.98 5.21 -0.47
CA SER A 132 4.21 6.40 -0.15
C SER A 132 3.84 7.19 -1.40
N LEU A 133 2.55 7.46 -1.53
CA LEU A 133 1.99 8.29 -2.58
C LEU A 133 2.16 9.80 -2.33
N ASP A 134 2.47 10.19 -1.09
CA ASP A 134 2.35 11.56 -0.59
C ASP A 134 3.70 12.23 -0.27
N LYS A 135 4.80 11.46 -0.18
CA LYS A 135 6.14 12.05 -0.12
C LYS A 135 6.34 12.97 -1.32
N THR A 136 7.05 14.07 -1.14
CA THR A 136 7.34 15.03 -2.20
C THR A 136 8.81 14.98 -2.59
N ASN A 137 9.08 15.09 -3.90
CA ASN A 137 10.43 15.29 -4.40
C ASN A 137 10.88 16.75 -4.20
N GLY A 138 12.09 17.07 -4.64
CA GLY A 138 12.69 18.40 -4.57
C GLY A 138 11.96 19.48 -5.39
N ASP A 139 11.10 19.08 -6.34
CA ASP A 139 10.21 20.00 -7.07
C ASP A 139 8.85 20.18 -6.35
N GLY A 140 8.68 19.61 -5.14
CA GLY A 140 7.45 19.68 -4.34
C GLY A 140 6.32 18.78 -4.85
N LYS A 141 6.60 17.86 -5.79
CA LYS A 141 5.59 16.98 -6.39
C LYS A 141 5.56 15.63 -5.69
N SER A 142 4.36 15.17 -5.35
CA SER A 142 4.13 13.80 -4.88
C SER A 142 3.87 12.83 -6.02
N ALA A 143 3.90 11.53 -5.76
CA ALA A 143 3.53 10.52 -6.75
C ALA A 143 2.10 10.74 -7.27
N ARG A 144 1.14 11.07 -6.38
CA ARG A 144 -0.23 11.47 -6.80
C ARG A 144 -0.22 12.63 -7.78
N ARG A 145 0.55 13.69 -7.45
CA ARG A 145 0.63 14.88 -8.29
C ARG A 145 1.25 14.59 -9.65
N LEU A 146 2.19 13.65 -9.73
CA LEU A 146 2.80 13.22 -10.98
C LEU A 146 1.80 12.44 -11.86
N VAL A 147 0.96 11.58 -11.29
CA VAL A 147 -0.12 10.90 -12.02
C VAL A 147 -1.08 11.89 -12.67
N ASP A 148 -1.44 12.97 -11.95
CA ASP A 148 -2.30 14.04 -12.50
C ASP A 148 -1.68 14.84 -13.65
N LEU A 149 -0.35 14.74 -13.83
CA LEU A 149 0.38 15.39 -14.92
C LEU A 149 0.60 14.47 -16.13
N LEU A 150 0.24 13.19 -16.03
CA LEU A 150 0.37 12.24 -17.14
C LEU A 150 -0.67 12.54 -18.24
N PRO A 151 -0.37 12.18 -19.49
CA PRO A 151 -1.39 12.10 -20.55
C PRO A 151 -2.55 11.19 -20.12
N GLU A 152 -3.78 11.50 -20.53
CA GLU A 152 -4.99 10.79 -20.07
C GLU A 152 -4.97 9.28 -20.28
N GLU A 153 -4.36 8.80 -21.38
CA GLU A 153 -4.22 7.37 -21.66
C GLU A 153 -3.35 6.66 -20.62
N GLU A 154 -2.16 7.20 -20.34
CA GLU A 154 -1.24 6.63 -19.35
C GLU A 154 -1.70 6.84 -17.91
N LYS A 155 -2.36 7.96 -17.65
CA LYS A 155 -3.03 8.22 -16.38
C LYS A 155 -4.08 7.15 -16.13
N LYS A 156 -4.88 6.81 -17.13
CA LYS A 156 -5.87 5.75 -17.04
C LYS A 156 -5.20 4.40 -16.79
N GLU A 157 -4.17 4.02 -17.54
CA GLU A 157 -3.45 2.76 -17.33
C GLU A 157 -2.81 2.66 -15.94
N THR A 158 -2.24 3.75 -15.44
CA THR A 158 -1.65 3.83 -14.10
C THR A 158 -2.70 3.68 -13.00
N LEU A 159 -3.92 4.19 -13.22
CA LEU A 159 -5.06 4.04 -12.32
C LEU A 159 -5.76 2.67 -12.46
N ASP A 160 -5.74 2.07 -13.65
CA ASP A 160 -6.31 0.75 -13.95
C ASP A 160 -5.45 -0.41 -13.39
N ALA A 161 -4.28 -0.10 -12.81
CA ALA A 161 -3.43 -1.05 -12.08
C ALA A 161 -4.09 -1.65 -10.81
N GLY A 162 -5.35 -1.33 -10.52
CA GLY A 162 -6.15 -1.96 -9.47
C GLY A 162 -6.03 -1.31 -8.09
N VAL A 163 -5.57 -0.06 -8.05
CA VAL A 163 -5.49 0.78 -6.84
C VAL A 163 -6.29 2.06 -7.09
N PHE A 164 -7.40 2.23 -6.37
CA PHE A 164 -8.23 3.44 -6.50
C PHE A 164 -8.26 4.22 -5.20
N ILE A 165 -8.14 5.54 -5.30
CA ILE A 165 -8.14 6.44 -4.15
C ILE A 165 -9.44 7.24 -4.15
N HIS A 166 -10.11 7.22 -3.01
CA HIS A 166 -11.36 7.93 -2.73
C HIS A 166 -11.13 8.88 -1.57
N TYR A 167 -11.78 10.04 -1.62
CA TYR A 167 -11.86 10.95 -0.50
C TYR A 167 -13.29 10.92 0.03
N VAL A 168 -13.45 10.57 1.31
CA VAL A 168 -14.76 10.37 1.93
C VAL A 168 -14.94 11.40 3.04
N SER A 169 -15.86 12.33 2.87
CA SER A 169 -16.15 13.35 3.89
C SER A 169 -17.07 12.77 4.97
N ALA A 170 -17.01 13.33 6.18
CA ALA A 170 -17.94 12.97 7.24
C ALA A 170 -19.38 13.32 6.86
N ASN A 171 -20.29 12.39 7.13
CA ASN A 171 -21.70 12.38 6.79
C ASN A 171 -22.00 12.42 5.28
N GLU A 172 -21.06 11.95 4.46
CA GLU A 172 -21.23 11.79 3.02
C GLU A 172 -21.04 10.33 2.58
N LEU A 173 -21.93 9.86 1.72
CA LEU A 173 -21.79 8.56 1.06
C LEU A 173 -20.90 8.68 -0.17
N ALA A 174 -19.81 7.93 -0.21
CA ALA A 174 -18.88 7.91 -1.33
C ALA A 174 -19.09 6.65 -2.19
N VAL A 175 -19.25 6.86 -3.51
CA VAL A 175 -19.28 5.79 -4.50
C VAL A 175 -17.85 5.32 -4.80
N LEU A 176 -17.62 4.00 -4.72
CA LEU A 176 -16.36 3.42 -5.16
C LEU A 176 -16.34 3.36 -6.67
N ARG A 177 -15.31 3.97 -7.26
CA ARG A 177 -15.00 3.93 -8.71
C ARG A 177 -15.01 2.50 -9.25
N GLU A 178 -14.47 1.56 -8.48
CA GLU A 178 -14.62 0.14 -8.73
C GLU A 178 -15.13 -0.59 -7.48
N PRO A 179 -16.14 -1.48 -7.63
CA PRO A 179 -16.57 -2.32 -6.52
C PRO A 179 -15.50 -3.29 -6.06
N VAL A 180 -15.39 -3.51 -4.76
CA VAL A 180 -14.39 -4.42 -4.16
C VAL A 180 -15.05 -5.74 -3.80
N ALA A 181 -14.72 -6.79 -4.54
CA ALA A 181 -15.26 -8.14 -4.34
C ALA A 181 -14.42 -8.98 -3.34
N ALA A 182 -14.79 -10.25 -3.17
CA ALA A 182 -13.94 -11.21 -2.48
C ALA A 182 -12.55 -11.28 -3.13
N GLY A 183 -11.53 -11.34 -2.29
CA GLY A 183 -10.14 -11.24 -2.69
C GLY A 183 -9.61 -9.81 -2.75
N GLY A 184 -10.42 -8.75 -2.58
CA GLY A 184 -9.95 -7.36 -2.54
C GLY A 184 -9.70 -6.81 -1.13
N THR A 185 -9.23 -5.57 -1.02
CA THR A 185 -9.03 -4.88 0.27
C THR A 185 -9.37 -3.40 0.19
N ILE A 186 -9.85 -2.86 1.31
CA ILE A 186 -10.11 -1.43 1.50
C ILE A 186 -9.21 -0.92 2.62
N VAL A 187 -8.34 0.03 2.33
CA VAL A 187 -7.45 0.69 3.30
C VAL A 187 -7.96 2.10 3.55
N ILE A 188 -8.19 2.43 4.81
CA ILE A 188 -8.75 3.69 5.28
C ILE A 188 -7.71 4.39 6.13
N GLN A 189 -7.37 5.61 5.72
CA GLN A 189 -6.39 6.44 6.40
C GLN A 189 -7.05 7.71 6.90
N ALA A 190 -6.89 7.94 8.20
CA ALA A 190 -7.30 9.16 8.87
C ALA A 190 -6.11 10.13 8.93
N PRO A 191 -6.26 11.38 8.44
CA PRO A 191 -5.16 12.35 8.46
C PRO A 191 -4.73 12.75 9.88
N PHE A 192 -5.67 12.78 10.82
CA PHE A 192 -5.40 13.01 12.24
C PHE A 192 -6.58 12.53 13.09
N MET A 193 -6.32 12.24 14.37
CA MET A 193 -7.35 11.92 15.35
C MET A 193 -7.62 13.14 16.22
N ILE A 194 -8.89 13.56 16.34
CA ILE A 194 -9.27 14.70 17.20
C ILE A 194 -9.28 14.24 18.66
N ASP A 195 -8.39 14.81 19.47
CA ASP A 195 -8.25 14.49 20.90
C ASP A 195 -9.04 15.44 21.83
N ASP A 196 -9.72 16.47 21.30
CA ASP A 196 -10.38 17.50 22.14
C ASP A 196 -11.92 17.54 22.01
N ALA A 197 -12.55 16.51 21.44
CA ALA A 197 -14.01 16.46 21.36
C ALA A 197 -14.66 16.46 22.79
N PRO A 198 -15.79 17.16 22.99
CA PRO A 198 -16.36 17.47 24.31
C PRO A 198 -16.72 16.23 25.13
N ARG A 199 -16.93 16.41 26.45
CA ARG A 199 -17.15 15.39 27.52
C ARG A 199 -18.17 14.25 27.25
N ASN A 200 -18.87 14.26 26.13
CA ASN A 200 -19.78 13.19 25.71
C ASN A 200 -19.02 12.11 24.93
N ARG A 201 -19.54 10.87 24.94
CA ARG A 201 -19.01 9.79 24.11
C ARG A 201 -19.26 10.15 22.64
N ALA A 202 -18.29 10.78 21.98
CA ALA A 202 -18.29 10.95 20.54
C ALA A 202 -18.01 9.58 19.92
N GLU A 203 -18.87 9.16 19.00
CA GLU A 203 -18.74 7.93 18.22
C GLU A 203 -18.79 8.33 16.74
N ALA A 204 -17.81 7.85 15.99
CA ALA A 204 -17.81 7.91 14.53
C ALA A 204 -17.85 6.49 14.00
N GLY A 205 -18.40 6.31 12.81
CA GLY A 205 -18.44 5.00 12.19
C GLY A 205 -18.17 5.02 10.71
N ILE A 206 -17.74 3.87 10.23
CA ILE A 206 -17.52 3.61 8.81
C ILE A 206 -18.39 2.43 8.43
N ASP A 207 -19.24 2.63 7.43
CA ASP A 207 -20.02 1.57 6.84
C ASP A 207 -19.44 1.22 5.48
N LEU A 208 -19.12 -0.06 5.29
CA LEU A 208 -18.90 -0.62 3.96
C LEU A 208 -20.25 -1.11 3.45
N MET A 209 -20.61 -0.74 2.23
CA MET A 209 -21.99 -0.89 1.74
C MET A 209 -22.02 -1.47 0.32
N TYR A 210 -23.02 -2.33 0.08
CA TYR A 210 -23.49 -2.65 -1.26
C TYR A 210 -24.81 -1.93 -1.47
N LEU A 211 -24.87 -1.03 -2.45
CA LEU A 211 -26.10 -0.37 -2.86
C LEU A 211 -26.56 -0.93 -4.20
N ASP A 212 -27.76 -1.48 -4.26
CA ASP A 212 -28.42 -1.83 -5.51
C ASP A 212 -29.05 -0.58 -6.12
N SER A 213 -28.65 -0.23 -7.34
CA SER A 213 -29.18 0.93 -8.08
C SER A 213 -30.71 0.91 -8.29
N SER A 214 -31.37 -0.23 -8.09
CA SER A 214 -32.82 -0.37 -8.25
C SER A 214 -33.65 0.15 -7.07
N THR A 215 -33.07 0.42 -5.91
CA THR A 215 -33.81 0.89 -4.71
C THR A 215 -33.90 2.41 -4.59
N GLY A 216 -33.19 3.17 -5.44
CA GLY A 216 -33.45 4.59 -5.71
C GLY A 216 -33.11 5.60 -4.61
N ASP A 217 -32.87 5.18 -3.37
CA ASP A 217 -32.50 6.05 -2.26
C ASP A 217 -31.28 5.52 -1.50
N ALA A 218 -30.16 6.26 -1.58
CA ALA A 218 -28.92 5.93 -0.92
C ALA A 218 -28.88 6.36 0.57
N SER A 219 -29.98 6.95 1.07
CA SER A 219 -30.21 7.35 2.47
C SER A 219 -31.26 6.50 3.19
N ASP A 220 -31.92 5.57 2.48
CA ASP A 220 -32.97 4.72 3.03
C ASP A 220 -32.38 3.58 3.89
N GLU A 221 -32.61 3.66 5.19
CA GLU A 221 -32.17 2.69 6.20
C GLU A 221 -32.70 1.26 5.98
N GLU A 222 -33.78 1.09 5.20
CA GLU A 222 -34.33 -0.21 4.83
C GLU A 222 -33.66 -0.82 3.58
N SER A 223 -33.02 0.01 2.76
CA SER A 223 -32.25 -0.38 1.57
C SER A 223 -30.78 -0.71 1.87
N PHE A 224 -30.35 -0.56 3.14
CA PHE A 224 -28.98 -0.83 3.57
C PHE A 224 -28.80 -2.26 4.04
N ASP A 225 -28.05 -2.99 3.24
CA ASP A 225 -27.33 -4.16 3.69
C ASP A 225 -25.87 -3.75 3.93
N MET A 226 -25.51 -3.46 5.19
CA MET A 226 -24.13 -3.11 5.57
C MET A 226 -23.31 -4.39 5.80
N PRO A 227 -22.39 -4.76 4.88
CA PRO A 227 -21.45 -5.83 5.09
C PRO A 227 -20.65 -5.69 6.39
N LEU A 228 -20.21 -4.47 6.73
CA LEU A 228 -19.45 -4.19 7.94
C LEU A 228 -19.67 -2.74 8.38
N GLN A 229 -20.26 -2.55 9.56
CA GLN A 229 -20.26 -1.29 10.29
C GLN A 229 -19.16 -1.32 11.33
N MET A 230 -18.25 -0.35 11.28
CA MET A 230 -17.17 -0.17 12.24
C MET A 230 -17.46 1.06 13.08
N THR A 231 -17.85 0.87 14.34
CA THR A 231 -17.98 1.97 15.31
C THR A 231 -16.66 2.16 16.04
N ILE A 232 -16.16 3.39 16.07
CA ILE A 232 -14.95 3.75 16.78
C ILE A 232 -15.30 4.32 18.14
N ASP A 233 -14.91 3.59 19.17
CA ASP A 233 -15.08 3.99 20.55
C ASP A 233 -13.83 4.69 21.07
N ARG A 234 -13.96 5.99 21.30
CA ARG A 234 -12.87 6.80 21.82
C ARG A 234 -12.53 6.45 23.27
N VAL A 235 -13.52 6.15 24.11
CA VAL A 235 -13.34 5.92 25.55
C VAL A 235 -12.68 4.57 25.77
N ASP A 236 -13.22 3.55 25.12
CA ASP A 236 -12.76 2.16 25.27
C ASP A 236 -11.60 1.81 24.34
N ARG A 237 -11.20 2.74 23.46
CA ARG A 237 -10.16 2.59 22.42
C ARG A 237 -10.40 1.37 21.54
N ALA A 238 -11.66 1.08 21.25
CA ALA A 238 -12.08 -0.14 20.59
C ALA A 238 -12.66 0.17 19.21
N ILE A 239 -12.53 -0.80 18.30
CA ILE A 239 -13.25 -0.82 17.04
C ILE A 239 -14.31 -1.89 17.18
N GLU A 240 -15.57 -1.52 16.98
CA GLU A 240 -16.67 -2.45 17.09
C GLU A 240 -17.23 -2.73 15.72
N CYS A 241 -17.07 -3.97 15.31
CA CYS A 241 -17.54 -4.41 14.03
C CYS A 241 -18.89 -5.13 14.20
N LYS A 242 -19.88 -4.71 13.44
CA LYS A 242 -21.21 -5.30 13.40
C LYS A 242 -21.59 -5.59 11.95
N SER A 243 -22.18 -6.75 11.70
CA SER A 243 -22.89 -7.05 10.46
C SER A 243 -24.38 -6.95 10.77
N LYS A 244 -25.06 -5.94 10.21
CA LYS A 244 -26.50 -5.76 10.36
C LYS A 244 -27.15 -6.28 9.09
N GLN A 245 -27.93 -7.36 9.20
CA GLN A 245 -28.83 -7.78 8.12
C GLN A 245 -30.01 -6.80 8.05
N ALA A 246 -30.45 -6.46 6.84
CA ALA A 246 -31.82 -6.02 6.63
C ALA A 246 -32.77 -7.11 7.20
N TYR A 247 -33.43 -6.79 8.31
CA TYR A 247 -34.65 -7.42 8.80
C TYR A 247 -34.68 -8.85 9.37
N ARG A 248 -33.62 -9.48 9.93
CA ARG A 248 -33.75 -10.58 10.95
C ARG A 248 -32.39 -11.12 11.49
N GLY A 249 -31.87 -10.53 12.57
CA GLY A 249 -31.26 -11.35 13.63
C GLY A 249 -29.77 -11.75 13.54
N TYR A 250 -28.88 -10.92 13.02
CA TYR A 250 -27.45 -11.01 13.38
C TYR A 250 -27.15 -10.05 14.55
N GLN A 251 -26.94 -10.59 15.76
CA GLN A 251 -26.53 -9.84 16.95
C GLN A 251 -25.04 -10.02 17.32
N GLY A 252 -24.20 -10.37 16.34
CA GLY A 252 -22.77 -10.54 16.57
C GLY A 252 -22.03 -9.21 16.63
N ARG A 253 -21.88 -8.61 17.82
CA ARG A 253 -20.92 -7.53 18.06
C ARG A 253 -19.54 -8.15 18.24
N THR A 254 -18.62 -7.84 17.34
CA THR A 254 -17.21 -8.20 17.54
C THR A 254 -16.46 -6.94 17.96
N THR A 255 -16.23 -6.79 19.25
CA THR A 255 -15.41 -5.69 19.78
C THR A 255 -13.94 -6.07 19.62
N LEU A 256 -13.24 -5.35 18.76
CA LEU A 256 -11.83 -5.49 18.50
C LEU A 256 -11.09 -4.45 19.35
N LYS A 257 -10.14 -4.90 20.16
CA LYS A 257 -9.29 -4.03 20.99
C LYS A 257 -7.89 -3.93 20.38
N PRO A 258 -7.68 -3.12 19.32
CA PRO A 258 -6.34 -2.85 18.84
C PRO A 258 -5.46 -2.27 19.96
N GLN A 259 -4.15 -2.47 19.87
CA GLN A 259 -3.18 -1.84 20.79
C GLN A 259 -3.36 -0.32 20.84
N PRO A 260 -2.92 0.39 21.88
CA PRO A 260 -3.22 1.81 22.07
C PRO A 260 -2.88 2.67 20.84
N TRP A 261 -3.91 3.18 20.17
CA TRP A 261 -3.81 3.94 18.91
C TRP A 261 -4.29 5.40 19.05
N LEU A 262 -5.00 5.71 20.14
CA LEU A 262 -5.35 7.09 20.51
C LEU A 262 -4.10 7.92 20.78
N GLY A 263 -4.02 9.07 20.12
CA GLY A 263 -2.86 9.97 20.13
C GLY A 263 -1.80 9.65 19.08
N GLN A 264 -1.96 8.58 18.28
CA GLN A 264 -1.09 8.31 17.13
C GLN A 264 -1.56 9.11 15.92
N GLN A 265 -0.61 9.70 15.18
CA GLN A 265 -0.88 10.24 13.84
C GLN A 265 -0.99 9.10 12.83
N ASN A 266 -1.83 9.27 11.80
CA ASN A 266 -1.97 8.36 10.66
C ASN A 266 -2.47 6.94 11.03
N LEU A 267 -3.59 6.85 11.74
CA LEU A 267 -4.28 5.56 11.89
C LEU A 267 -4.59 5.00 10.50
N THR A 268 -4.18 3.75 10.28
CA THR A 268 -4.53 2.98 9.09
C THR A 268 -5.39 1.81 9.51
N LEU A 269 -6.62 1.76 9.00
CA LEU A 269 -7.51 0.61 9.11
C LEU A 269 -7.55 -0.10 7.76
N SER A 270 -7.32 -1.40 7.74
CA SER A 270 -7.45 -2.19 6.51
C SER A 270 -8.52 -3.26 6.70
N VAL A 271 -9.40 -3.39 5.72
CA VAL A 271 -10.44 -4.41 5.68
C VAL A 271 -10.21 -5.29 4.46
N GLU A 272 -9.67 -6.47 4.71
CA GLU A 272 -9.51 -7.52 3.70
C GLU A 272 -10.85 -8.24 3.52
N ILE A 273 -11.26 -8.40 2.27
CA ILE A 273 -12.54 -8.96 1.90
C ILE A 273 -12.34 -10.42 1.50
N ALA A 274 -12.31 -11.33 2.48
CA ALA A 274 -12.21 -12.77 2.19
C ALA A 274 -13.58 -13.34 1.76
N GLU A 275 -13.64 -14.59 1.30
CA GLU A 275 -14.87 -15.22 0.82
C GLU A 275 -16.01 -15.24 1.86
N ASP A 276 -15.68 -15.53 3.12
CA ASP A 276 -16.67 -15.73 4.20
C ASP A 276 -16.48 -14.77 5.39
N GLU A 277 -15.42 -13.96 5.40
CA GLU A 277 -15.13 -13.01 6.48
C GLU A 277 -14.50 -11.70 5.99
N PHE A 278 -14.77 -10.62 6.71
CA PHE A 278 -13.99 -9.39 6.68
C PHE A 278 -12.89 -9.54 7.70
N VAL A 279 -11.63 -9.44 7.28
CA VAL A 279 -10.50 -9.43 8.20
C VAL A 279 -10.07 -7.99 8.41
N VAL A 280 -10.13 -7.53 9.66
CA VAL A 280 -9.82 -6.15 10.02
C VAL A 280 -8.40 -6.09 10.58
N TYR A 281 -7.65 -5.11 10.10
CA TYR A 281 -6.32 -4.77 10.58
C TYR A 281 -6.31 -3.32 11.04
N ALA A 282 -5.54 -3.05 12.10
CA ALA A 282 -5.25 -1.70 12.55
C ALA A 282 -3.72 -1.54 12.61
N ASN A 283 -3.20 -0.56 11.88
CA ASN A 283 -1.77 -0.30 11.73
C ASN A 283 -0.98 -1.58 11.38
N GLY A 284 -1.48 -2.35 10.42
CA GLY A 284 -0.88 -3.61 9.93
C GLY A 284 -1.05 -4.82 10.85
N ARG A 285 -1.66 -4.68 12.04
CA ARG A 285 -1.90 -5.80 12.95
C ARG A 285 -3.33 -6.32 12.81
N LYS A 286 -3.50 -7.61 12.55
CA LYS A 286 -4.81 -8.28 12.52
C LYS A 286 -5.50 -8.10 13.87
N THR A 287 -6.64 -7.43 13.87
CA THR A 287 -7.42 -7.15 15.08
C THR A 287 -8.52 -8.19 15.28
N GLY A 288 -9.08 -8.72 14.19
CA GLY A 288 -10.05 -9.80 14.20
C GLY A 288 -10.73 -10.01 12.85
N GLY A 289 -11.75 -10.86 12.84
CA GLY A 289 -12.56 -11.15 11.66
C GLY A 289 -14.04 -11.04 11.96
N VAL A 290 -14.84 -10.61 10.99
CA VAL A 290 -16.30 -10.56 11.06
C VAL A 290 -16.89 -11.31 9.89
N ARG A 291 -17.78 -12.26 10.17
CA ARG A 291 -18.40 -13.08 9.13
C ARG A 291 -19.14 -12.22 8.10
N ARG A 292 -18.90 -12.50 6.82
CA ARG A 292 -19.63 -11.93 5.69
C ARG A 292 -20.93 -12.67 5.51
N ALA A 293 -22.04 -12.01 5.86
CA ALA A 293 -23.36 -12.53 5.53
C ALA A 293 -23.67 -12.37 4.02
N ILE A 294 -23.12 -11.32 3.41
CA ILE A 294 -23.39 -10.93 2.02
C ILE A 294 -22.09 -11.00 1.24
N LYS A 295 -22.13 -11.75 0.14
CA LYS A 295 -20.97 -12.00 -0.74
C LYS A 295 -20.89 -11.03 -1.92
N ALA A 296 -21.78 -10.03 -1.96
CA ALA A 296 -21.74 -8.98 -2.97
C ALA A 296 -20.48 -8.11 -2.83
N PRO A 297 -20.00 -7.50 -3.93
CA PRO A 297 -18.94 -6.51 -3.88
C PRO A 297 -19.35 -5.27 -3.08
N ILE A 298 -18.40 -4.64 -2.39
CA ILE A 298 -18.59 -3.35 -1.76
C ILE A 298 -18.60 -2.29 -2.84
N THR A 299 -19.64 -1.47 -2.92
CA THR A 299 -19.79 -0.43 -3.94
C THR A 299 -19.71 0.97 -3.35
N HIS A 300 -19.93 1.13 -2.04
CA HIS A 300 -19.96 2.42 -1.38
C HIS A 300 -19.32 2.37 0.00
N ILE A 301 -18.88 3.54 0.47
CA ILE A 301 -18.38 3.76 1.82
C ILE A 301 -19.07 4.98 2.40
N ASN A 302 -19.62 4.83 3.61
CA ASN A 302 -20.17 5.93 4.38
C ASN A 302 -19.28 6.18 5.60
N TYR A 303 -18.91 7.43 5.85
CA TYR A 303 -18.24 7.84 7.07
C TYR A 303 -19.16 8.78 7.83
N TRP A 304 -19.63 8.39 9.02
CA TRP A 304 -20.66 9.13 9.75
C TRP A 304 -20.26 9.49 11.18
N THR A 305 -20.94 10.48 11.75
CA THR A 305 -20.86 10.85 13.16
C THR A 305 -22.23 10.80 13.84
N LEU A 306 -22.29 10.26 15.07
CA LEU A 306 -23.57 9.99 15.75
C LEU A 306 -24.36 11.25 16.16
N PHE A 307 -23.67 12.38 16.34
CA PHE A 307 -24.28 13.63 16.78
C PHE A 307 -24.05 14.73 15.75
N ALA A 308 -25.14 15.24 15.19
CA ALA A 308 -25.12 16.37 14.27
C ALA A 308 -24.40 17.57 14.91
N GLY A 309 -23.40 18.11 14.19
CA GLY A 309 -22.60 19.25 14.65
C GLY A 309 -21.37 18.91 15.51
N MET A 310 -21.09 17.63 15.81
CA MET A 310 -19.82 17.24 16.43
C MET A 310 -18.72 17.02 15.41
N ALA A 311 -17.49 17.39 15.79
CA ALA A 311 -16.33 17.15 14.97
C ALA A 311 -16.03 15.64 14.87
N PRO A 312 -15.84 15.11 13.65
CA PRO A 312 -15.54 13.70 13.43
C PRO A 312 -14.19 13.27 14.02
N ILE A 313 -14.16 12.11 14.66
CA ILE A 313 -13.00 11.63 15.43
C ILE A 313 -11.76 11.43 14.54
N MET A 314 -11.93 10.93 13.32
CA MET A 314 -10.85 10.67 12.35
C MET A 314 -10.59 11.84 11.39
N GLY A 315 -11.01 13.05 11.76
CA GLY A 315 -10.96 14.22 10.88
C GLY A 315 -12.19 14.32 9.98
N ASP A 316 -12.32 15.45 9.31
CA ASP A 316 -13.44 15.82 8.43
C ASP A 316 -13.51 14.99 7.15
N ARG A 317 -12.38 14.44 6.72
CA ARG A 317 -12.26 13.64 5.50
C ARG A 317 -11.26 12.50 5.68
N LEU A 318 -11.64 11.32 5.18
CA LEU A 318 -10.80 10.14 5.12
C LEU A 318 -10.22 9.96 3.71
N THR A 319 -9.03 9.37 3.63
CA THR A 319 -8.52 8.81 2.38
C THR A 319 -8.79 7.32 2.39
N VAL A 320 -9.50 6.83 1.38
CA VAL A 320 -9.79 5.40 1.23
C VAL A 320 -9.16 4.88 -0.05
N THR A 321 -8.29 3.89 0.08
CA THR A 321 -7.63 3.22 -1.04
C THR A 321 -8.21 1.82 -1.21
N THR A 322 -8.71 1.49 -2.39
CA THR A 322 -9.25 0.16 -2.69
C THR A 322 -8.31 -0.63 -3.58
N TYR A 323 -8.21 -1.92 -3.30
CA TYR A 323 -7.36 -2.89 -3.97
C TYR A 323 -8.23 -4.02 -4.48
N ARG A 324 -8.04 -4.40 -5.75
CA ARG A 324 -8.79 -5.52 -6.35
C ARG A 324 -8.29 -6.91 -5.86
N ASP A 325 -7.03 -6.99 -5.45
CA ASP A 325 -6.39 -8.20 -4.92
C ASP A 325 -5.85 -7.90 -3.51
N SER A 326 -5.88 -8.88 -2.62
CA SER A 326 -5.58 -8.80 -1.18
C SER A 326 -4.11 -9.09 -0.93
N SER A 327 -3.42 -9.75 -1.89
CA SER A 327 -1.96 -9.80 -1.91
C SER A 327 -1.31 -8.44 -2.19
N LEU A 328 -2.12 -7.39 -2.41
CA LEU A 328 -1.69 -6.02 -2.70
C LEU A 328 -1.62 -5.14 -1.45
N VAL A 329 -1.87 -5.73 -0.28
CA VAL A 329 -1.88 -5.05 1.03
C VAL A 329 -0.57 -5.41 1.75
N PRO A 330 0.15 -4.42 2.30
CA PRO A 330 1.44 -4.63 2.97
C PRO A 330 1.35 -5.42 4.29
#